data_AF-A0A953IAW3-F1
#
_entry.id   AF-A0A953IAW3-F1
#
_cell.length_a   1.000
_cell.length_b   1.000
_cell.length_c   1.000
_cell.angle_alpha   90.00
_cell.angle_beta   90.00
_cell.angle_gamma   90.00
#
_symmetry.space_group_name_H-M   'P 1'
#
loop_
_entity.id
_entity.type
_entity.pdbx_description
1 polymer ?
#
loop_
_entity_poly.entity_id
_entity_poly.type
_entity_poly.pdbx_seq_one_letter_code
_entity_poly.pdbx_strand_id
1 'polypeptide(L)'
;MKKYGETYWRLTHQLPGVYICTKHELYLERSTVPFRGFNKHVFVAATLENCSCRQSIQVKDSRTFIHLLQIARECEALALGNLDIDSVELYSLYKFLLFEKGFVTVKGNVNQRKLAEQFQNYYGTEVLRLLQSEVNYHNPSCWLKAITRKPRKAFHPIRHILLINFLGETLQSISSFNIKANLPFGIGPYLCLNRASEHYGEAIIPKVEITFCQKTKRPIGTFKCKCGFHYSRKGPDTRREDKYKIDRIKRFGDIWIKKLHQLIHKDGLSYRAAARMLCVDTKTVIKYSRIENDLDKDKYYQTTSKKNELMKQEWLTHIEHNSGLSVTKLRELKPALYAWLYRHEKEWLLKVTPKQNRHKYSNLRVDWDKRDIEIADEIKKTVKRLLTIEPPVRITISRVGNEIGKRALLQKHLDKLPKSKSILNKYVEDTPNFQIRRIQYAIRYLKLKNEEIADWKVRRIAGLRGNLSVKVANFLEQVMKVKDWE
;
A
#
# COMPACT_ATOMS: atom_id res chain seq x y z
N MET A 1 -42.71 -18.28 16.44
CA MET A 1 -43.98 -18.67 17.09
C MET A 1 -45.23 -18.21 16.35
N LYS A 2 -45.50 -16.90 16.12
CA LYS A 2 -46.79 -16.46 15.52
C LYS A 2 -47.18 -17.11 14.17
N LYS A 3 -46.23 -17.47 13.29
CA LYS A 3 -46.52 -18.07 11.97
C LYS A 3 -46.48 -19.60 11.93
N TYR A 4 -45.56 -20.22 12.67
CA TYR A 4 -45.25 -21.67 12.56
C TYR A 4 -45.34 -22.42 13.90
N GLY A 5 -45.70 -21.75 15.01
CA GLY A 5 -45.77 -22.37 16.34
C GLY A 5 -44.41 -22.63 17.01
N GLU A 6 -43.37 -22.90 16.24
CA GLU A 6 -42.06 -23.35 16.77
C GLU A 6 -40.88 -22.38 16.46
N THR A 7 -39.73 -22.64 17.11
CA THR A 7 -38.43 -22.02 16.84
C THR A 7 -37.62 -22.87 15.87
N TYR A 8 -36.87 -22.23 14.97
CA TYR A 8 -36.08 -22.94 13.96
C TYR A 8 -34.78 -22.21 13.62
N TRP A 9 -33.76 -22.96 13.21
CA TRP A 9 -32.49 -22.42 12.76
C TRP A 9 -32.65 -21.76 11.38
N ARG A 10 -32.21 -20.50 11.26
CA ARG A 10 -32.17 -19.80 9.96
C ARG A 10 -30.83 -20.03 9.30
N LEU A 11 -30.82 -20.45 8.04
CA LEU A 11 -29.58 -20.64 7.27
C LEU A 11 -28.78 -19.34 7.17
N THR A 12 -29.45 -18.22 6.90
CA THR A 12 -28.79 -16.92 6.71
C THR A 12 -28.09 -16.40 7.96
N HIS A 13 -28.58 -16.76 9.15
CA HIS A 13 -27.94 -16.43 10.44
C HIS A 13 -26.69 -17.27 10.71
N GLN A 14 -26.52 -18.40 10.01
CA GLN A 14 -25.40 -19.32 10.19
C GLN A 14 -24.26 -19.06 9.19
N LEU A 15 -24.44 -18.11 8.27
CA LEU A 15 -23.42 -17.79 7.27
C LEU A 15 -22.18 -17.18 7.94
N PRO A 16 -20.97 -17.59 7.55
CA PRO A 16 -19.74 -17.00 8.06
C PRO A 16 -19.68 -15.49 7.79
N GLY A 17 -19.64 -14.69 8.85
CA GLY A 17 -19.57 -13.24 8.78
C GLY A 17 -20.90 -12.51 8.99
N VAL A 18 -22.00 -13.23 9.18
CA VAL A 18 -23.29 -12.64 9.56
C VAL A 18 -23.38 -12.51 11.07
N TYR A 19 -23.27 -11.27 11.55
CA TYR A 19 -23.39 -10.93 12.97
C TYR A 19 -24.64 -10.10 13.29
N ILE A 20 -25.33 -9.62 12.26
CA ILE A 20 -26.51 -8.78 12.36
C ILE A 20 -27.62 -9.44 11.54
N CYS A 21 -28.82 -9.52 12.12
CA CYS A 21 -30.00 -9.94 11.40
C CYS A 21 -30.39 -8.87 10.39
N THR A 22 -30.39 -9.21 9.10
CA THR A 22 -30.75 -8.28 8.01
C THR A 22 -32.22 -7.85 8.03
N LYS A 23 -33.10 -8.61 8.71
CA LYS A 23 -34.54 -8.31 8.82
C LYS A 23 -34.89 -7.40 9.98
N HIS A 24 -34.25 -7.61 11.14
CA HIS A 24 -34.56 -6.87 12.36
C HIS A 24 -33.51 -5.80 12.68
N GLU A 25 -32.36 -5.82 11.98
CA GLU A 25 -31.22 -4.92 12.21
C GLU A 25 -30.73 -4.95 13.66
N LEU A 26 -30.66 -6.15 14.23
CA LEU A 26 -30.17 -6.42 15.58
C LEU A 26 -29.00 -7.38 15.53
N TYR A 27 -28.07 -7.24 16.48
CA TYR A 27 -27.00 -8.21 16.67
C TYR A 27 -27.58 -9.59 16.92
N LEU A 28 -27.04 -10.58 16.21
CA LEU A 28 -27.33 -11.98 16.46
C LEU A 28 -26.66 -12.41 17.76
N GLU A 29 -27.37 -13.25 18.48
CA GLU A 29 -26.89 -13.84 19.72
C GLU A 29 -26.35 -15.23 19.47
N ARG A 30 -25.38 -15.65 20.29
CA ARG A 30 -24.82 -17.01 20.19
C ARG A 30 -25.72 -17.99 20.93
N SER A 31 -26.10 -19.06 20.25
CA SER A 31 -26.69 -20.23 20.90
C SER A 31 -25.64 -20.99 21.71
N THR A 32 -26.09 -21.83 22.63
CA THR A 32 -25.23 -22.76 23.36
C THR A 32 -24.82 -23.97 22.52
N VAL A 33 -25.44 -24.14 21.34
CA VAL A 33 -25.17 -25.25 20.42
C VAL A 33 -23.97 -24.89 19.54
N PRO A 34 -22.88 -25.68 19.56
CA PRO A 34 -21.74 -25.43 18.70
C PRO A 34 -22.07 -25.75 17.24
N PHE A 35 -21.63 -24.87 16.32
CA PHE A 35 -21.79 -25.09 14.87
C PHE A 35 -21.09 -26.37 14.38
N ARG A 36 -20.01 -26.79 15.04
CA ARG A 36 -19.32 -28.08 14.81
C ARG A 36 -19.23 -28.85 16.12
N GLY A 37 -20.25 -29.66 16.41
CA GLY A 37 -20.25 -30.58 17.54
C GLY A 37 -19.35 -31.80 17.34
N PHE A 38 -19.15 -32.58 18.40
CA PHE A 38 -18.34 -33.80 18.37
C PHE A 38 -18.92 -34.85 17.41
N ASN A 39 -20.25 -34.92 17.29
CA ASN A 39 -20.94 -35.80 16.36
C ASN A 39 -21.62 -34.98 15.24
N LYS A 40 -21.11 -35.13 14.02
CA LYS A 40 -21.55 -34.40 12.81
C LYS A 40 -22.95 -34.78 12.30
N HIS A 41 -23.56 -35.84 12.83
CA HIS A 41 -24.87 -36.34 12.41
C HIS A 41 -25.98 -36.08 13.44
N VAL A 42 -25.64 -35.49 14.60
CA VAL A 42 -26.66 -35.19 15.62
C VAL A 42 -27.51 -34.02 15.16
N PHE A 43 -28.82 -34.25 15.12
CA PHE A 43 -29.81 -33.20 14.93
C PHE A 43 -30.10 -32.54 16.28
N VAL A 44 -29.98 -31.22 16.35
CA VAL A 44 -30.35 -30.42 17.53
C VAL A 44 -31.38 -29.38 17.11
N ALA A 45 -32.60 -29.49 17.61
CA ALA A 45 -33.65 -28.51 17.35
C ALA A 45 -33.33 -27.16 18.01
N ALA A 46 -33.76 -26.05 17.41
CA ALA A 46 -33.69 -24.74 18.05
C ALA A 46 -34.76 -24.68 19.14
N THR A 47 -34.38 -24.44 20.40
CA THR A 47 -35.30 -24.30 21.54
C THR A 47 -35.02 -23.00 22.30
N LEU A 48 -35.95 -22.57 23.14
CA LEU A 48 -35.75 -21.40 24.00
C LEU A 48 -34.57 -21.59 24.97
N GLU A 49 -34.32 -22.84 25.39
CA GLU A 49 -33.21 -23.16 26.28
C GLU A 49 -31.86 -22.97 25.60
N ASN A 50 -31.70 -23.48 24.37
CA ASN A 50 -30.43 -23.43 23.67
C ASN A 50 -30.20 -22.15 22.86
N CYS A 51 -31.25 -21.37 22.60
CA CYS A 51 -31.20 -20.02 22.03
C CYS A 51 -31.32 -18.92 23.10
N SER A 52 -31.04 -19.22 24.37
CA SER A 52 -31.21 -18.25 25.46
C SER A 52 -30.18 -17.10 25.38
N CYS A 53 -30.67 -15.87 25.47
CA CYS A 53 -29.97 -14.58 25.27
C CYS A 53 -28.83 -14.31 26.26
N ARG A 54 -27.74 -15.09 26.22
CA ARG A 54 -26.68 -15.02 27.25
C ARG A 54 -25.38 -14.42 26.73
N GLN A 55 -25.18 -14.36 25.42
CA GLN A 55 -23.93 -13.86 24.81
C GLN A 55 -24.23 -13.05 23.54
N SER A 56 -24.40 -11.75 23.71
CA SER A 56 -24.51 -10.79 22.60
C SER A 56 -23.15 -10.15 22.32
N ILE A 57 -22.91 -9.89 21.04
CA ILE A 57 -21.76 -9.08 20.61
C ILE A 57 -22.10 -7.62 20.94
N GLN A 58 -21.59 -7.12 22.06
CA GLN A 58 -21.80 -5.76 22.53
C GLN A 58 -20.83 -4.79 21.86
N VAL A 59 -21.01 -4.56 20.56
CA VAL A 59 -20.25 -3.52 19.85
C VAL A 59 -21.07 -2.22 19.91
N LYS A 60 -20.51 -1.21 20.58
CA LYS A 60 -21.17 0.10 20.76
C LYS A 60 -20.88 1.10 19.61
N ASP A 61 -19.98 0.74 18.70
CA ASP A 61 -19.58 1.61 17.59
C ASP A 61 -20.57 1.53 16.42
N SER A 62 -21.23 2.65 16.12
CA SER A 62 -22.20 2.77 15.02
C SER A 62 -21.58 2.45 13.66
N ARG A 63 -20.29 2.75 13.46
CA ARG A 63 -19.61 2.46 12.18
C ARG A 63 -19.42 0.96 11.97
N THR A 64 -19.01 0.24 13.00
CA THR A 64 -18.89 -1.22 12.97
C THR A 64 -20.24 -1.86 12.69
N PHE A 65 -21.32 -1.39 13.32
CA PHE A 65 -22.68 -1.85 13.03
C PHE A 65 -23.02 -1.72 11.53
N ILE A 66 -22.79 -0.54 10.94
CA ILE A 66 -23.08 -0.27 9.51
C ILE A 66 -22.31 -1.25 8.61
N HIS A 67 -21.01 -1.45 8.85
CA HIS A 67 -20.22 -2.37 8.04
C HIS A 67 -20.69 -3.82 8.18
N LEU A 68 -20.97 -4.28 9.40
CA LEU A 68 -21.45 -5.64 9.65
C LEU A 68 -22.83 -5.88 9.03
N LEU A 69 -23.72 -4.89 9.06
CA LEU A 69 -25.04 -4.98 8.43
C LEU A 69 -24.93 -5.06 6.91
N GLN A 70 -24.08 -4.21 6.29
CA GLN A 70 -23.83 -4.29 4.86
C GLN A 70 -23.25 -5.65 4.47
N ILE A 71 -22.25 -6.13 5.21
CA ILE A 71 -21.62 -7.44 4.94
C ILE A 71 -22.63 -8.58 5.10
N ALA A 72 -23.52 -8.51 6.10
CA ALA A 72 -24.56 -9.50 6.30
C ALA A 72 -25.52 -9.57 5.10
N ARG A 73 -25.93 -8.43 4.56
CA ARG A 73 -26.76 -8.34 3.34
C ARG A 73 -26.06 -8.96 2.13
N GLU A 74 -24.78 -8.67 1.92
CA GLU A 74 -23.99 -9.28 0.83
C GLU A 74 -23.83 -10.80 1.02
N CYS A 75 -23.57 -11.26 2.24
CA CYS A 75 -23.47 -12.69 2.54
C CYS A 75 -24.78 -13.44 2.24
N GLU A 76 -25.92 -12.87 2.66
CA GLU A 76 -27.25 -13.42 2.37
C GLU A 76 -27.54 -13.42 0.86
N ALA A 77 -27.24 -12.32 0.16
CA ALA A 77 -27.40 -12.22 -1.29
C ALA A 77 -26.54 -13.26 -2.03
N LEU A 78 -25.29 -13.50 -1.59
CA LEU A 78 -24.43 -14.52 -2.18
C LEU A 78 -24.96 -15.94 -1.95
N ALA A 79 -25.48 -16.22 -0.75
CA ALA A 79 -25.95 -17.56 -0.39
C ALA A 79 -27.27 -17.94 -1.05
N LEU A 80 -28.14 -16.95 -1.32
CA LEU A 80 -29.44 -17.14 -1.96
C LEU A 80 -29.39 -16.93 -3.48
N GLY A 81 -28.40 -16.20 -3.98
CA GLY A 81 -28.20 -15.92 -5.40
C GLY A 81 -27.39 -17.00 -6.10
N ASN A 82 -27.36 -16.92 -7.44
CA ASN A 82 -26.46 -17.69 -8.27
C ASN A 82 -25.44 -16.74 -8.90
N LEU A 83 -24.22 -16.71 -8.38
CA LEU A 83 -23.14 -15.87 -8.88
C LEU A 83 -22.14 -16.75 -9.65
N ASP A 84 -22.18 -16.66 -10.98
CA ASP A 84 -21.22 -17.34 -11.85
C ASP A 84 -20.26 -16.31 -12.46
N ILE A 85 -19.09 -16.14 -11.84
CA ILE A 85 -18.04 -15.24 -12.31
C ILE A 85 -16.70 -15.98 -12.29
N ASP A 86 -16.03 -15.98 -13.45
CA ASP A 86 -14.69 -16.56 -13.55
C ASP A 86 -13.66 -15.78 -12.72
N SER A 87 -12.73 -16.52 -12.12
CA SER A 87 -11.68 -15.97 -11.26
C SER A 87 -10.73 -14.99 -11.98
N VAL A 88 -10.51 -15.18 -13.29
CA VAL A 88 -9.67 -14.28 -14.10
C VAL A 88 -10.42 -13.00 -14.44
N GLU A 89 -11.72 -13.11 -14.74
CA GLU A 89 -12.60 -11.96 -14.94
C GLU A 89 -12.69 -11.10 -13.67
N LEU A 90 -12.94 -11.74 -12.51
CA LEU A 90 -13.02 -11.08 -11.22
C LEU A 90 -11.69 -10.39 -10.83
N TYR A 91 -10.55 -11.05 -11.07
CA TYR A 91 -9.23 -10.44 -10.87
C TYR A 91 -9.01 -9.20 -11.76
N SER A 92 -9.46 -9.27 -13.02
CA SER A 92 -9.34 -8.16 -13.96
C SER A 92 -10.21 -6.98 -13.53
N LEU A 93 -11.42 -7.25 -13.04
CA LEU A 93 -12.32 -6.26 -12.44
C LEU A 93 -11.70 -5.59 -11.21
N TYR A 94 -11.17 -6.37 -10.26
CA TYR A 94 -10.49 -5.79 -9.09
C TYR A 94 -9.33 -4.90 -9.49
N LYS A 95 -8.53 -5.30 -10.47
CA LYS A 95 -7.39 -4.50 -10.93
C LYS A 95 -7.85 -3.18 -11.56
N PHE A 96 -8.96 -3.20 -12.30
CA PHE A 96 -9.58 -2.01 -12.87
C PHE A 96 -10.11 -1.06 -11.77
N LEU A 97 -10.94 -1.53 -10.86
CA LEU A 97 -11.49 -0.72 -9.77
C LEU A 97 -10.40 -0.16 -8.85
N LEU A 98 -9.38 -0.96 -8.52
CA LEU A 98 -8.21 -0.49 -7.77
C LEU A 98 -7.45 0.61 -8.51
N PHE A 99 -7.42 0.57 -9.84
CA PHE A 99 -6.82 1.61 -10.64
C PHE A 99 -7.65 2.90 -10.58
N GLU A 100 -8.97 2.82 -10.78
CA GLU A 100 -9.87 3.97 -10.71
C GLU A 100 -9.80 4.67 -9.34
N LYS A 101 -9.71 3.90 -8.26
CA LYS A 101 -9.53 4.42 -6.90
C LYS A 101 -8.08 4.86 -6.59
N GLY A 102 -7.16 4.80 -7.56
CA GLY A 102 -5.79 5.30 -7.42
C GLY A 102 -4.89 4.45 -6.52
N PHE A 103 -5.14 3.15 -6.43
CA PHE A 103 -4.27 2.17 -5.73
C PHE A 103 -3.27 1.49 -6.66
N VAL A 104 -3.42 1.60 -7.98
CA VAL A 104 -2.50 0.99 -8.96
C VAL A 104 -1.46 2.02 -9.42
N THR A 105 -0.19 1.63 -9.35
CA THR A 105 0.94 2.41 -9.88
C THR A 105 0.92 2.41 -11.41
N VAL A 106 1.64 3.35 -12.02
CA VAL A 106 1.73 3.44 -13.49
C VAL A 106 2.28 2.16 -14.14
N LYS A 107 3.15 1.43 -13.43
CA LYS A 107 3.69 0.14 -13.90
C LYS A 107 2.64 -0.99 -13.85
N GLY A 108 1.41 -0.71 -13.42
CA GLY A 108 0.34 -1.70 -13.28
C GLY A 108 0.41 -2.53 -11.98
N ASN A 109 1.28 -2.14 -11.04
CA ASN A 109 1.41 -2.80 -9.74
C ASN A 109 0.55 -2.11 -8.68
N VAL A 110 -0.18 -2.89 -7.88
CA VAL A 110 -0.96 -2.37 -6.75
C VAL A 110 0.00 -1.83 -5.67
N ASN A 111 -0.25 -0.62 -5.18
CA ASN A 111 0.41 -0.04 -4.03
C ASN A 111 -0.15 -0.70 -2.76
N GLN A 112 0.47 -1.82 -2.40
CA GLN A 112 0.04 -2.70 -1.30
C GLN A 112 0.04 -2.00 0.07
N ARG A 113 0.96 -1.05 0.29
CA ARG A 113 1.01 -0.28 1.54
C ARG A 113 -0.19 0.65 1.64
N LYS A 114 -0.40 1.49 0.62
CA LYS A 114 -1.54 2.42 0.56
C LYS A 114 -2.87 1.66 0.65
N LEU A 115 -2.98 0.54 -0.05
CA LEU A 115 -4.18 -0.29 -0.02
C LEU A 115 -4.46 -0.83 1.38
N ALA A 116 -3.47 -1.44 2.06
CA ALA A 116 -3.66 -1.99 3.40
C ALA A 116 -4.02 -0.90 4.42
N GLU A 117 -3.34 0.24 4.41
CA GLU A 117 -3.62 1.37 5.32
C GLU A 117 -5.05 1.90 5.12
N GLN A 118 -5.47 2.12 3.87
CA GLN A 118 -6.82 2.60 3.57
C GLN A 118 -7.89 1.55 3.89
N PHE A 119 -7.60 0.27 3.67
CA PHE A 119 -8.52 -0.83 3.98
C PHE A 119 -8.75 -0.97 5.48
N GLN A 120 -7.71 -0.85 6.30
CA GLN A 120 -7.82 -0.81 7.76
C GLN A 120 -8.60 0.42 8.23
N ASN A 121 -8.32 1.59 7.64
CA ASN A 121 -9.04 2.82 7.97
C ASN A 121 -10.51 2.76 7.58
N TYR A 122 -10.86 2.02 6.53
CA TYR A 122 -12.23 1.86 6.06
C TYR A 122 -13.06 0.97 6.99
N TYR A 123 -12.57 -0.21 7.36
CA TYR A 123 -13.34 -1.15 8.19
C TYR A 123 -13.12 -1.00 9.70
N GLY A 124 -11.97 -0.46 10.13
CA GLY A 124 -11.54 -0.51 11.51
C GLY A 124 -11.03 -1.91 11.92
N THR A 125 -10.35 -1.97 13.07
CA THR A 125 -9.77 -3.22 13.59
C THR A 125 -10.83 -4.21 14.07
N GLU A 126 -11.96 -3.72 14.58
CA GLU A 126 -13.00 -4.55 15.18
C GLU A 126 -13.73 -5.41 14.15
N VAL A 127 -14.22 -4.81 13.05
CA VAL A 127 -14.83 -5.53 11.93
C VAL A 127 -13.88 -6.59 11.38
N LEU A 128 -12.62 -6.23 11.13
CA LEU A 128 -11.65 -7.13 10.54
C LEU A 128 -11.30 -8.30 11.48
N ARG A 129 -11.26 -8.06 12.79
CA ARG A 129 -11.03 -9.11 13.80
C ARG A 129 -12.22 -10.07 13.89
N LEU A 130 -13.44 -9.54 13.96
CA LEU A 130 -14.67 -10.37 13.97
C LEU A 130 -14.72 -11.29 12.75
N LEU A 131 -14.38 -10.77 11.58
CA LEU A 131 -14.39 -11.52 10.32
C LEU A 131 -13.10 -12.31 10.04
N GLN A 132 -12.18 -12.41 11.00
CA GLN A 132 -10.89 -13.10 10.87
C GLN A 132 -10.12 -12.72 9.59
N SER A 133 -10.20 -11.44 9.24
CA SER A 133 -9.74 -10.88 7.97
C SER A 133 -8.83 -9.68 8.17
N GLU A 134 -8.16 -9.59 9.32
CA GLU A 134 -7.12 -8.60 9.60
C GLU A 134 -6.05 -8.56 8.49
N VAL A 135 -5.59 -7.34 8.18
CA VAL A 135 -4.62 -7.08 7.12
C VAL A 135 -3.38 -6.45 7.73
N ASN A 136 -2.20 -6.84 7.24
CA ASN A 136 -0.93 -6.25 7.65
C ASN A 136 0.00 -6.25 6.44
N TYR A 137 0.39 -5.06 5.97
CA TYR A 137 1.27 -4.90 4.82
C TYR A 137 2.65 -5.54 5.01
N HIS A 138 3.18 -5.53 6.25
CA HIS A 138 4.48 -6.12 6.56
C HIS A 138 4.44 -7.65 6.50
N ASN A 139 3.26 -8.26 6.66
CA ASN A 139 3.11 -9.71 6.55
C ASN A 139 3.12 -10.13 5.06
N PRO A 140 4.12 -10.93 4.60
CA PRO A 140 4.18 -11.42 3.23
C PRO A 140 2.96 -12.25 2.82
N SER A 141 2.34 -12.95 3.78
CA SER A 141 1.20 -13.85 3.61
C SER A 141 -0.16 -13.16 3.77
N CYS A 142 -0.18 -11.82 3.87
CA CYS A 142 -1.43 -11.06 3.94
C CYS A 142 -2.37 -11.38 2.77
N TRP A 143 -3.62 -11.74 3.08
CA TRP A 143 -4.60 -12.16 2.07
C TRP A 143 -4.93 -11.05 1.08
N LEU A 144 -5.00 -9.79 1.53
CA LEU A 144 -5.30 -8.62 0.70
C LEU A 144 -4.22 -8.40 -0.39
N LYS A 145 -2.97 -8.75 -0.06
CA LYS A 145 -1.86 -8.75 -1.02
C LYS A 145 -1.98 -9.86 -2.06
N ALA A 146 -2.49 -11.02 -1.64
CA ALA A 146 -2.58 -12.20 -2.49
C ALA A 146 -3.80 -12.14 -3.43
N ILE A 147 -4.96 -11.66 -2.97
CA ILE A 147 -6.20 -11.56 -3.76
C ILE A 147 -6.10 -10.51 -4.87
N THR A 148 -5.23 -9.50 -4.71
CA THR A 148 -4.98 -8.43 -5.70
C THR A 148 -3.86 -8.78 -6.70
N ARG A 149 -3.42 -10.04 -6.73
CA ARG A 149 -2.42 -10.58 -7.67
C ARG A 149 -3.05 -11.66 -8.53
N LYS A 150 -2.32 -12.10 -9.58
CA LYS A 150 -2.77 -13.17 -10.47
C LYS A 150 -3.29 -14.36 -9.64
N PRO A 151 -4.53 -14.83 -9.88
CA PRO A 151 -5.15 -15.88 -9.08
C PRO A 151 -4.34 -17.17 -9.19
N ARG A 152 -4.00 -17.74 -8.03
CA ARG A 152 -3.29 -19.04 -7.89
C ARG A 152 -3.92 -19.95 -6.84
N LYS A 153 -4.91 -19.44 -6.10
CA LYS A 153 -5.61 -20.14 -5.03
C LYS A 153 -6.98 -19.50 -4.81
N ALA A 154 -7.89 -20.25 -4.24
CA ALA A 154 -9.18 -19.73 -3.78
C ALA A 154 -9.01 -18.85 -2.52
N PHE A 155 -9.93 -17.91 -2.33
CA PHE A 155 -10.07 -17.13 -1.10
C PHE A 155 -11.47 -17.34 -0.51
N HIS A 156 -11.58 -17.18 0.80
CA HIS A 156 -12.86 -17.26 1.47
C HIS A 156 -13.82 -16.17 0.93
N PRO A 157 -15.10 -16.46 0.66
CA PRO A 157 -16.06 -15.50 0.09
C PRO A 157 -16.11 -14.15 0.83
N ILE A 158 -16.00 -14.17 2.16
CA ILE A 158 -15.95 -12.95 2.98
C ILE A 158 -14.87 -11.96 2.54
N ARG A 159 -13.72 -12.44 2.07
CA ARG A 159 -12.60 -11.60 1.63
C ARG A 159 -12.89 -10.94 0.28
N HIS A 160 -13.67 -11.61 -0.57
CA HIS A 160 -14.19 -11.02 -1.79
C HIS A 160 -15.21 -9.92 -1.44
N ILE A 161 -16.21 -10.22 -0.60
CA ILE A 161 -17.21 -9.23 -0.15
C ILE A 161 -16.54 -7.99 0.45
N LEU A 162 -15.56 -8.17 1.34
CA LEU A 162 -14.81 -7.05 1.92
C LEU A 162 -14.05 -6.23 0.86
N LEU A 163 -13.45 -6.86 -0.14
CA LEU A 163 -12.77 -6.11 -1.20
C LEU A 163 -13.76 -5.38 -2.11
N ILE A 164 -14.88 -6.00 -2.43
CA ILE A 164 -15.95 -5.46 -3.27
C ILE A 164 -16.53 -4.20 -2.63
N ASN A 165 -16.97 -4.31 -1.38
CA ASN A 165 -17.54 -3.20 -0.63
C ASN A 165 -16.54 -2.06 -0.40
N PHE A 166 -15.25 -2.39 -0.17
CA PHE A 166 -14.19 -1.37 -0.07
C PHE A 166 -13.99 -0.61 -1.38
N LEU A 167 -14.16 -1.27 -2.52
CA LEU A 167 -14.08 -0.64 -3.84
C LEU A 167 -15.34 0.19 -4.17
N GLY A 168 -16.35 0.19 -3.29
CA GLY A 168 -17.60 0.92 -3.46
C GLY A 168 -18.60 0.20 -4.37
N GLU A 169 -18.43 -1.11 -4.54
CA GLU A 169 -19.30 -1.96 -5.34
C GLU A 169 -20.09 -2.93 -4.42
N THR A 170 -21.10 -3.60 -4.95
CA THR A 170 -21.89 -4.66 -4.28
C THR A 170 -21.83 -5.94 -5.11
N LEU A 171 -22.29 -7.06 -4.57
CA LEU A 171 -22.40 -8.29 -5.37
C LEU A 171 -23.36 -8.12 -6.56
N GLN A 172 -24.43 -7.34 -6.38
CA GLN A 172 -25.36 -7.03 -7.46
C GLN A 172 -24.72 -6.15 -8.54
N SER A 173 -23.95 -5.13 -8.14
CA SER A 173 -23.26 -4.30 -9.13
C SER A 173 -22.19 -5.10 -9.88
N ILE A 174 -21.54 -6.06 -9.21
CA ILE A 174 -20.55 -6.95 -9.82
C ILE A 174 -21.18 -8.01 -10.72
N SER A 175 -22.30 -8.61 -10.34
CA SER A 175 -23.02 -9.57 -11.19
C SER A 175 -23.61 -8.91 -12.43
N SER A 176 -24.05 -7.66 -12.29
CA SER A 176 -24.54 -6.82 -13.39
C SER A 176 -23.41 -6.11 -14.13
N PHE A 177 -22.19 -6.15 -13.59
CA PHE A 177 -21.02 -5.54 -14.21
C PHE A 177 -20.76 -6.33 -15.48
N ASN A 178 -21.07 -5.71 -16.61
CA ASN A 178 -20.61 -6.24 -17.87
C ASN A 178 -19.10 -6.02 -17.93
N ILE A 179 -18.33 -6.91 -17.28
CA ILE A 179 -16.86 -6.95 -17.32
C ILE A 179 -16.41 -6.90 -18.78
N LYS A 180 -17.23 -7.44 -19.71
CA LYS A 180 -16.98 -7.42 -21.14
C LYS A 180 -17.01 -6.03 -21.78
N ALA A 181 -17.82 -5.11 -21.26
CA ALA A 181 -17.96 -3.74 -21.76
C ALA A 181 -17.01 -2.73 -21.07
N ASN A 182 -16.62 -2.98 -19.81
CA ASN A 182 -15.86 -2.03 -18.99
C ASN A 182 -14.34 -2.27 -18.98
N LEU A 183 -13.86 -3.36 -19.58
CA LEU A 183 -12.42 -3.55 -19.81
C LEU A 183 -11.92 -2.51 -20.82
N PRO A 184 -10.73 -1.89 -20.60
CA PRO A 184 -10.24 -0.81 -21.46
C PRO A 184 -10.10 -1.13 -22.95
N PHE A 185 -10.06 -2.42 -23.31
CA PHE A 185 -9.92 -2.87 -24.69
C PHE A 185 -10.97 -3.94 -25.06
N GLY A 186 -12.01 -4.10 -24.24
CA GLY A 186 -12.95 -5.21 -24.32
C GLY A 186 -12.33 -6.58 -24.01
N ILE A 187 -13.11 -7.63 -24.26
CA ILE A 187 -12.65 -9.02 -24.13
C ILE A 187 -11.97 -9.47 -25.42
N GLY A 188 -10.92 -10.25 -25.24
CA GLY A 188 -10.31 -10.98 -26.34
C GLY A 188 -11.24 -12.07 -26.92
N PRO A 189 -10.81 -12.72 -28.00
CA PRO A 189 -9.54 -12.49 -28.67
C PRO A 189 -9.52 -11.15 -29.42
N TYR A 190 -8.35 -10.53 -29.51
CA TYR A 190 -8.14 -9.21 -30.12
C TYR A 190 -7.68 -9.34 -31.56
N LEU A 191 -7.92 -8.30 -32.36
CA LEU A 191 -7.64 -8.30 -33.79
C LEU A 191 -6.13 -8.38 -34.07
N CYS A 192 -5.73 -9.15 -35.08
CA CYS A 192 -4.39 -8.99 -35.67
C CYS A 192 -4.43 -7.85 -36.69
N LEU A 193 -3.65 -6.80 -36.49
CA LEU A 193 -3.59 -5.66 -37.42
C LEU A 193 -2.36 -5.68 -38.35
N ASN A 194 -1.82 -6.87 -38.60
CA ASN A 194 -0.72 -7.06 -39.54
C ASN A 194 -1.24 -7.10 -40.98
N ARG A 195 -1.09 -6.00 -41.74
CA ARG A 195 -1.54 -5.90 -43.15
C ARG A 195 -0.92 -6.92 -44.10
N ALA A 196 0.22 -7.50 -43.74
CA ALA A 196 0.89 -8.50 -44.54
C ALA A 196 0.41 -9.94 -44.29
N SER A 197 -0.44 -10.13 -43.28
CA SER A 197 -0.90 -11.44 -42.86
C SER A 197 -2.26 -11.78 -43.46
N GLU A 198 -2.50 -13.03 -43.79
CA GLU A 198 -3.78 -13.52 -44.31
C GLU A 198 -4.92 -13.30 -43.28
N HIS A 199 -4.62 -13.48 -42.00
CA HIS A 199 -5.57 -13.25 -40.90
C HIS A 199 -5.64 -11.77 -40.45
N TYR A 200 -5.38 -10.81 -41.34
CA TYR A 200 -5.54 -9.39 -41.02
C TYR A 200 -6.99 -9.09 -40.64
N GLY A 201 -7.19 -8.46 -39.48
CA GLY A 201 -8.51 -8.10 -38.96
C GLY A 201 -9.22 -9.24 -38.23
N GLU A 202 -8.63 -10.45 -38.15
CA GLU A 202 -9.21 -11.56 -37.41
C GLU A 202 -8.90 -11.48 -35.91
N ALA A 203 -9.87 -11.86 -35.08
CA ALA A 203 -9.79 -11.89 -33.62
C ALA A 203 -9.04 -13.15 -33.14
N ILE A 204 -7.71 -13.12 -33.14
CA ILE A 204 -6.87 -14.29 -32.81
C ILE A 204 -5.88 -14.07 -31.65
N ILE A 205 -5.73 -12.85 -31.15
CA ILE A 205 -4.80 -12.54 -30.08
C ILE A 205 -5.49 -12.85 -28.74
N PRO A 206 -5.06 -13.86 -27.97
CA PRO A 206 -5.85 -14.34 -26.84
C PRO A 206 -5.85 -13.38 -25.63
N LYS A 207 -4.81 -12.55 -25.50
CA LYS A 207 -4.61 -11.68 -24.33
C LYS A 207 -3.95 -10.36 -24.69
N VAL A 208 -4.25 -9.33 -23.91
CA VAL A 208 -3.62 -8.02 -23.98
C VAL A 208 -2.81 -7.76 -22.71
N GLU A 209 -1.60 -7.21 -22.87
CA GLU A 209 -0.80 -6.73 -21.75
C GLU A 209 -1.14 -5.26 -21.49
N ILE A 210 -1.83 -4.98 -20.39
CA ILE A 210 -2.25 -3.63 -20.03
C ILE A 210 -1.22 -2.97 -19.10
N THR A 211 -0.71 -1.83 -19.56
CA THR A 211 0.11 -0.89 -18.79
C THR A 211 -0.59 0.48 -18.74
N PHE A 212 -0.05 1.47 -18.04
CA PHE A 212 -0.67 2.80 -17.98
C PHE A 212 0.32 3.89 -18.38
N CYS A 213 -0.18 4.96 -19.01
CA CYS A 213 0.61 6.13 -19.36
C CYS A 213 0.99 6.95 -18.12
N GLN A 214 2.25 7.37 -18.00
CA GLN A 214 2.71 8.17 -16.85
C GLN A 214 2.03 9.54 -16.75
N LYS A 215 1.87 10.22 -17.89
CA LYS A 215 1.32 11.57 -17.99
C LYS A 215 -0.21 11.55 -17.92
N THR A 216 -0.85 10.79 -18.81
CA THR A 216 -2.30 10.84 -18.99
C THR A 216 -3.07 9.87 -18.10
N LYS A 217 -2.38 8.96 -17.39
CA LYS A 217 -2.97 7.83 -16.63
C LYS A 217 -3.84 6.87 -17.44
N ARG A 218 -4.06 7.12 -18.73
CA ARG A 218 -4.83 6.25 -19.62
C ARG A 218 -4.17 4.87 -19.80
N PRO A 219 -4.96 3.79 -19.92
CA PRO A 219 -4.44 2.45 -20.17
C PRO A 219 -3.79 2.34 -21.55
N ILE A 220 -2.76 1.51 -21.66
CA ILE A 220 -2.03 1.17 -22.88
C ILE A 220 -2.04 -0.35 -23.01
N GLY A 221 -2.76 -0.85 -24.00
CA GLY A 221 -2.83 -2.27 -24.33
C GLY A 221 -1.71 -2.63 -25.28
N THR A 222 -0.95 -3.67 -24.99
CA THR A 222 0.03 -4.26 -25.89
C THR A 222 -0.48 -5.60 -26.39
N PHE A 223 -0.61 -5.71 -27.71
CA PHE A 223 -1.18 -6.85 -28.41
C PHE A 223 -0.04 -7.59 -29.12
N LYS A 224 0.06 -8.90 -28.88
CA LYS A 224 1.13 -9.75 -29.40
C LYS A 224 0.53 -10.91 -30.19
N CYS A 225 0.61 -10.83 -31.52
CA CYS A 225 0.10 -11.88 -32.39
C CYS A 225 1.14 -12.99 -32.59
N LYS A 226 0.66 -14.23 -32.80
CA LYS A 226 1.48 -15.39 -33.19
C LYS A 226 2.26 -15.18 -34.49
N CYS A 227 1.80 -14.27 -35.36
CA CYS A 227 2.50 -13.91 -36.60
C CYS A 227 3.76 -13.05 -36.39
N GLY A 228 4.09 -12.73 -35.13
CA GLY A 228 5.24 -11.89 -34.75
C GLY A 228 4.97 -10.39 -34.77
N PHE A 229 3.79 -9.96 -35.23
CA PHE A 229 3.38 -8.56 -35.25
C PHE A 229 2.89 -8.12 -33.87
N HIS A 230 3.55 -7.11 -33.29
CA HIS A 230 3.22 -6.55 -31.98
C HIS A 230 2.92 -5.06 -32.12
N TYR A 231 1.83 -4.61 -31.49
CA TYR A 231 1.43 -3.22 -31.52
C TYR A 231 0.80 -2.80 -30.19
N SER A 232 0.59 -1.49 -30.01
CA SER A 232 -0.11 -0.96 -28.85
C SER A 232 -1.21 0.03 -29.22
N ARG A 233 -2.24 0.08 -28.37
CA ARG A 233 -3.34 1.05 -28.39
C ARG A 233 -3.45 1.79 -27.06
N LYS A 234 -3.77 3.07 -27.09
CA LYS A 234 -4.16 3.86 -25.92
C LYS A 234 -5.66 3.77 -25.73
N GLY A 235 -6.07 3.22 -24.60
CA GLY A 235 -7.47 3.07 -24.22
C GLY A 235 -7.95 4.15 -23.23
N PRO A 236 -9.12 3.95 -22.60
CA PRO A 236 -10.07 2.91 -22.97
C PRO A 236 -10.57 3.11 -24.40
N ASP A 237 -10.91 2.02 -25.07
CA ASP A 237 -11.64 2.02 -26.34
C ASP A 237 -13.05 2.57 -26.03
N THR A 238 -13.43 3.62 -26.75
CA THR A 238 -14.70 4.35 -26.55
C THR A 238 -15.68 4.12 -27.69
N ARG A 239 -15.17 3.83 -28.89
CA ARG A 239 -15.96 3.55 -30.08
C ARG A 239 -15.58 2.20 -30.67
N ARG A 240 -16.47 1.59 -31.46
CA ARG A 240 -16.22 0.28 -32.08
C ARG A 240 -15.03 0.31 -33.04
N GLU A 241 -14.69 1.47 -33.60
CA GLU A 241 -13.59 1.64 -34.56
C GLU A 241 -12.22 1.65 -33.86
N ASP A 242 -12.17 1.94 -32.55
CA ASP A 242 -10.92 1.99 -31.78
C ASP A 242 -10.18 0.65 -31.81
N LYS A 243 -10.90 -0.46 -32.02
CA LYS A 243 -10.31 -1.81 -32.13
C LYS A 243 -9.35 -1.96 -33.33
N TYR A 244 -9.51 -1.16 -34.38
CA TYR A 244 -8.66 -1.18 -35.57
C TYR A 244 -7.50 -0.18 -35.52
N LYS A 245 -7.44 0.67 -34.48
CA LYS A 245 -6.40 1.69 -34.37
C LYS A 245 -5.07 1.09 -33.91
N ILE A 246 -3.96 1.62 -34.43
CA ILE A 246 -2.62 1.37 -33.91
C ILE A 246 -2.02 2.71 -33.47
N ASP A 247 -1.70 2.86 -32.18
CA ASP A 247 -0.93 4.03 -31.71
C ASP A 247 0.57 3.86 -31.98
N ARG A 248 1.10 2.64 -31.84
CA ARG A 248 2.52 2.35 -32.09
C ARG A 248 2.73 0.90 -32.47
N ILE A 249 3.45 0.68 -33.56
CA ILE A 249 3.99 -0.64 -33.92
C ILE A 249 5.24 -0.88 -33.07
N LYS A 250 5.25 -1.99 -32.33
CA LYS A 250 6.38 -2.40 -31.49
C LYS A 250 7.29 -3.40 -32.20
N ARG A 251 6.73 -4.26 -33.06
CA ARG A 251 7.47 -5.26 -33.85
C ARG A 251 6.65 -5.61 -35.10
N PHE A 252 7.30 -5.68 -36.27
CA PHE A 252 6.65 -6.09 -37.53
C PHE A 252 6.53 -7.62 -37.66
N GLY A 253 7.56 -8.37 -37.25
CA GLY A 253 7.57 -9.83 -37.38
C GLY A 253 7.89 -10.30 -38.81
N ASP A 254 8.13 -11.60 -38.95
CA ASP A 254 8.70 -12.17 -40.19
C ASP A 254 7.71 -12.17 -41.35
N ILE A 255 6.42 -12.38 -41.08
CA ILE A 255 5.37 -12.35 -42.10
C ILE A 255 5.34 -10.98 -42.79
N TRP A 256 5.44 -9.89 -42.01
CA TRP A 256 5.47 -8.55 -42.57
C TRP A 256 6.72 -8.28 -43.40
N ILE A 257 7.89 -8.70 -42.91
CA ILE A 257 9.17 -8.49 -43.61
C ILE A 257 9.19 -9.28 -44.93
N LYS A 258 8.78 -10.55 -44.92
CA LYS A 258 8.69 -11.39 -46.12
C LYS A 258 7.76 -10.78 -47.17
N LYS A 259 6.59 -10.25 -46.75
CA LYS A 259 5.67 -9.60 -47.67
C LYS A 259 6.23 -8.30 -48.24
N LEU A 260 6.92 -7.50 -47.43
CA LEU A 260 7.58 -6.30 -47.92
C LEU A 260 8.61 -6.63 -49.00
N HIS A 261 9.46 -7.64 -48.77
CA HIS A 261 10.45 -8.07 -49.74
C HIS A 261 9.84 -8.57 -51.04
N GLN A 262 8.75 -9.35 -50.95
CA GLN A 262 7.98 -9.75 -52.12
C GLN A 262 7.53 -8.53 -52.93
N LEU A 263 6.87 -7.55 -52.28
CA LEU A 263 6.35 -6.37 -52.96
C LEU A 263 7.44 -5.55 -53.67
N ILE A 264 8.63 -5.43 -53.06
CA ILE A 264 9.71 -4.63 -53.62
C ILE A 264 10.52 -5.38 -54.67
N HIS A 265 11.00 -6.58 -54.35
CA HIS A 265 12.00 -7.29 -55.18
C HIS A 265 11.38 -8.24 -56.19
N LYS A 266 10.18 -8.79 -55.91
CA LYS A 266 9.50 -9.71 -56.84
C LYS A 266 8.45 -8.98 -57.68
N ASP A 267 7.60 -8.21 -57.01
CA ASP A 267 6.48 -7.54 -57.67
C ASP A 267 6.88 -6.16 -58.25
N GLY A 268 8.09 -5.67 -57.94
CA GLY A 268 8.64 -4.44 -58.52
C GLY A 268 7.93 -3.15 -58.09
N LEU A 269 7.17 -3.15 -56.99
CA LEU A 269 6.44 -1.96 -56.55
C LEU A 269 7.38 -0.87 -56.05
N SER A 270 7.00 0.38 -56.33
CA SER A 270 7.66 1.54 -55.69
C SER A 270 7.51 1.51 -54.17
N TYR A 271 8.48 2.09 -53.46
CA TYR A 271 8.41 2.21 -51.99
C TYR A 271 7.13 2.89 -51.49
N ARG A 272 6.61 3.88 -52.24
CA ARG A 272 5.35 4.54 -51.91
C ARG A 272 4.15 3.62 -52.08
N ALA A 273 4.12 2.80 -53.12
CA ALA A 273 3.05 1.85 -53.36
C ALA A 273 3.03 0.75 -52.28
N ALA A 274 4.20 0.17 -51.96
CA ALA A 274 4.33 -0.79 -50.87
C ALA A 274 3.94 -0.20 -49.51
N ALA A 275 4.29 1.07 -49.23
CA ALA A 275 3.93 1.76 -48.00
C ALA A 275 2.41 1.91 -47.84
N ARG A 276 1.70 2.24 -48.92
CA ARG A 276 0.23 2.29 -48.93
C ARG A 276 -0.38 0.92 -48.64
N MET A 277 0.09 -0.13 -49.32
CA MET A 277 -0.41 -1.50 -49.13
C MET A 277 -0.22 -2.00 -47.69
N LEU A 278 0.95 -1.73 -47.10
CA LEU A 278 1.28 -2.18 -45.75
C LEU A 278 0.82 -1.20 -44.64
N CYS A 279 0.20 -0.08 -45.00
CA CYS A 279 -0.23 1.01 -44.11
C CYS A 279 0.88 1.50 -43.17
N VAL A 280 2.06 1.79 -43.72
CA VAL A 280 3.20 2.36 -42.99
C VAL A 280 3.75 3.60 -43.70
N ASP A 281 4.59 4.35 -43.01
CA ASP A 281 5.33 5.46 -43.63
C ASP A 281 6.36 4.96 -44.66
N THR A 282 6.57 5.70 -45.76
CA THR A 282 7.51 5.33 -46.82
C THR A 282 8.95 5.15 -46.31
N LYS A 283 9.38 5.92 -45.31
CA LYS A 283 10.70 5.72 -44.68
C LYS A 283 10.81 4.38 -43.96
N THR A 284 9.70 3.87 -43.43
CA THR A 284 9.66 2.52 -42.83
C THR A 284 9.91 1.47 -43.90
N VAL A 285 9.25 1.58 -45.06
CA VAL A 285 9.51 0.69 -46.20
C VAL A 285 10.97 0.72 -46.63
N ILE A 286 11.52 1.91 -46.89
CA ILE A 286 12.93 2.07 -47.30
C ILE A 286 13.87 1.47 -46.26
N LYS A 287 13.58 1.67 -44.98
CA LYS A 287 14.39 1.13 -43.89
C LYS A 287 14.41 -0.40 -43.89
N TYR A 288 13.25 -1.04 -44.07
CA TYR A 288 13.13 -2.49 -43.94
C TYR A 288 13.33 -3.26 -45.26
N SER A 289 13.23 -2.59 -46.42
CA SER A 289 13.51 -3.22 -47.73
C SER A 289 14.99 -3.54 -47.91
N ARG A 290 15.88 -2.77 -47.30
CA ARG A 290 17.34 -2.93 -47.40
C ARG A 290 17.92 -4.03 -46.51
N ILE A 291 17.09 -4.74 -45.76
CA ILE A 291 17.50 -5.82 -44.85
C ILE A 291 17.36 -7.12 -45.63
N GLU A 292 18.35 -7.50 -46.45
CA GLU A 292 18.18 -8.50 -47.52
C GLU A 292 18.35 -9.97 -47.10
N ASN A 293 18.94 -10.30 -45.95
CA ASN A 293 19.15 -11.69 -45.51
C ASN A 293 18.82 -11.94 -44.03
N ASP A 294 18.55 -13.20 -43.64
CA ASP A 294 18.47 -13.58 -42.22
C ASP A 294 19.79 -13.29 -41.48
N LEU A 295 20.93 -13.37 -42.19
CA LEU A 295 22.22 -12.88 -41.71
C LEU A 295 22.27 -11.35 -41.51
N ASP A 296 21.51 -10.55 -42.26
CA ASP A 296 21.42 -9.08 -42.09
C ASP A 296 20.35 -8.65 -41.09
N LYS A 297 19.32 -9.47 -40.84
CA LYS A 297 18.47 -9.34 -39.64
C LYS A 297 19.33 -9.56 -38.41
N ASP A 298 20.06 -10.68 -38.36
CA ASP A 298 20.98 -10.95 -37.27
C ASP A 298 22.09 -9.92 -37.23
N LYS A 299 22.63 -9.42 -38.34
CA LYS A 299 23.61 -8.32 -38.34
C LYS A 299 22.99 -6.99 -37.95
N TYR A 300 21.71 -6.68 -38.19
CA TYR A 300 21.07 -5.45 -37.73
C TYR A 300 20.67 -5.53 -36.25
N TYR A 301 20.14 -6.67 -35.80
CA TYR A 301 19.89 -6.95 -34.38
C TYR A 301 21.21 -7.08 -33.61
N GLN A 302 22.26 -7.67 -34.20
CA GLN A 302 23.63 -7.70 -33.70
C GLN A 302 24.32 -6.35 -33.87
N THR A 303 24.03 -5.49 -34.85
CA THR A 303 24.65 -4.15 -34.95
C THR A 303 23.99 -3.22 -33.96
N THR A 304 22.68 -3.37 -33.72
CA THR A 304 22.01 -2.71 -32.60
C THR A 304 22.54 -3.27 -31.29
N SER A 305 22.68 -4.59 -31.14
CA SER A 305 23.25 -5.23 -29.94
C SER A 305 24.73 -4.88 -29.75
N LYS A 306 25.53 -4.79 -30.81
CA LYS A 306 26.97 -4.45 -30.83
C LYS A 306 27.17 -2.95 -30.66
N LYS A 307 26.24 -2.11 -31.13
CA LYS A 307 26.18 -0.69 -30.75
C LYS A 307 25.77 -0.53 -29.30
N ASN A 308 24.83 -1.34 -28.79
CA ASN A 308 24.51 -1.38 -27.37
C ASN A 308 25.75 -1.80 -26.58
N GLU A 309 26.43 -2.87 -26.98
CA GLU A 309 27.61 -3.42 -26.32
C GLU A 309 28.80 -2.46 -26.41
N LEU A 310 28.99 -1.79 -27.55
CA LEU A 310 30.00 -0.76 -27.74
C LEU A 310 29.73 0.45 -26.83
N MET A 311 28.48 0.93 -26.78
CA MET A 311 28.09 2.03 -25.89
C MET A 311 28.20 1.61 -24.41
N LYS A 312 27.92 0.33 -24.09
CA LYS A 312 28.10 -0.25 -22.75
C LYS A 312 29.59 -0.33 -22.39
N GLN A 313 30.43 -0.83 -23.28
CA GLN A 313 31.89 -0.89 -23.11
C GLN A 313 32.47 0.52 -23.00
N GLU A 314 32.05 1.45 -23.85
CA GLU A 314 32.47 2.86 -23.78
C GLU A 314 32.07 3.51 -22.45
N TRP A 315 30.91 3.13 -21.88
CA TRP A 315 30.50 3.58 -20.55
C TRP A 315 31.29 2.90 -19.43
N LEU A 316 31.61 1.62 -19.54
CA LEU A 316 32.43 0.90 -18.57
C LEU A 316 33.86 1.41 -18.55
N THR A 317 34.49 1.61 -19.72
CA THR A 317 35.81 2.23 -19.83
C THR A 317 35.75 3.67 -19.32
N HIS A 318 34.68 4.42 -19.60
CA HIS A 318 34.49 5.76 -19.04
C HIS A 318 34.41 5.74 -17.51
N ILE A 319 33.78 4.73 -16.89
CA ILE A 319 33.77 4.54 -15.43
C ILE A 319 35.17 4.18 -14.91
N GLU A 320 35.88 3.28 -15.60
CA GLU A 320 37.20 2.79 -15.19
C GLU A 320 38.28 3.88 -15.25
N HIS A 321 38.36 4.61 -16.37
CA HIS A 321 39.29 5.73 -16.56
C HIS A 321 38.97 6.93 -15.66
N ASN A 322 37.75 6.99 -15.11
CA ASN A 322 37.32 8.02 -14.18
C ASN A 322 36.92 7.41 -12.83
N SER A 323 37.66 6.39 -12.39
CA SER A 323 37.41 5.71 -11.13
C SER A 323 37.43 6.72 -9.96
N GLY A 324 36.34 6.75 -9.19
CA GLY A 324 36.13 7.70 -8.08
C GLY A 324 35.20 8.89 -8.38
N LEU A 325 34.88 9.18 -9.64
CA LEU A 325 33.91 10.24 -9.98
C LEU A 325 32.46 9.81 -9.70
N SER A 326 31.64 10.79 -9.29
CA SER A 326 30.20 10.57 -9.10
C SER A 326 29.47 10.42 -10.43
N VAL A 327 28.32 9.74 -10.42
CA VAL A 327 27.43 9.59 -11.60
C VAL A 327 27.12 10.91 -12.28
N THR A 328 26.94 11.98 -11.48
CA THR A 328 26.64 13.31 -12.00
C THR A 328 27.82 13.81 -12.84
N LYS A 329 29.05 13.66 -12.34
CA LYS A 329 30.25 14.09 -13.04
C LYS A 329 30.54 13.22 -14.27
N LEU A 330 30.37 11.89 -14.16
CA LEU A 330 30.48 10.97 -15.29
C LEU A 330 29.49 11.33 -16.42
N ARG A 331 28.26 11.70 -16.06
CA ARG A 331 27.23 12.15 -17.00
C ARG A 331 27.59 13.49 -17.66
N GLU A 332 28.13 14.44 -16.91
CA GLU A 332 28.56 15.74 -17.45
C GLU A 332 29.67 15.60 -18.49
N LEU A 333 30.60 14.67 -18.28
CA LEU A 333 31.71 14.42 -19.20
C LEU A 333 31.26 13.78 -20.52
N LYS A 334 30.26 12.87 -20.48
CA LYS A 334 29.69 12.23 -21.69
C LYS A 334 28.15 12.25 -21.69
N PRO A 335 27.53 13.43 -21.89
CA PRO A 335 26.07 13.59 -21.75
C PRO A 335 25.28 12.87 -22.84
N ALA A 336 25.81 12.82 -24.07
CA ALA A 336 25.18 12.13 -25.20
C ALA A 336 25.15 10.61 -24.97
N LEU A 337 26.26 10.02 -24.54
CA LEU A 337 26.39 8.59 -24.22
C LEU A 337 25.43 8.19 -23.09
N TYR A 338 25.42 8.95 -21.99
CA TYR A 338 24.51 8.72 -20.87
C TYR A 338 23.03 8.83 -21.29
N ALA A 339 22.68 9.88 -22.04
CA ALA A 339 21.30 10.08 -22.49
C ALA A 339 20.83 8.98 -23.44
N TRP A 340 21.73 8.45 -24.28
CA TRP A 340 21.42 7.33 -25.16
C TRP A 340 21.20 6.03 -24.37
N LEU A 341 22.11 5.67 -23.46
CA LEU A 341 21.99 4.48 -22.61
C LEU A 341 20.77 4.56 -21.70
N TYR A 342 20.43 5.74 -21.19
CA TYR A 342 19.23 5.94 -20.38
C TYR A 342 17.91 5.71 -21.14
N ARG A 343 17.89 5.93 -22.47
CA ARG A 343 16.70 5.71 -23.31
C ARG A 343 16.53 4.26 -23.73
N HIS A 344 17.63 3.52 -23.93
CA HIS A 344 17.62 2.19 -24.53
C HIS A 344 17.92 1.06 -23.52
N GLU A 345 18.79 1.30 -22.54
CA GLU A 345 19.36 0.28 -21.63
C GLU A 345 19.30 0.76 -20.16
N LYS A 346 18.20 1.40 -19.78
CA LYS A 346 18.05 2.10 -18.49
C LYS A 346 18.37 1.23 -17.27
N GLU A 347 17.85 0.00 -17.24
CA GLU A 347 18.02 -0.90 -16.08
C GLU A 347 19.47 -1.33 -15.92
N TRP A 348 20.15 -1.63 -17.04
CA TRP A 348 21.58 -1.95 -17.05
C TRP A 348 22.42 -0.74 -16.59
N LEU A 349 22.18 0.44 -17.16
CA LEU A 349 22.90 1.66 -16.83
C LEU A 349 22.85 1.98 -15.33
N LEU A 350 21.66 1.89 -14.73
CA LEU A 350 21.47 2.14 -13.29
C LEU A 350 22.11 1.08 -12.39
N LYS A 351 22.34 -0.13 -12.91
CA LYS A 351 22.98 -1.23 -12.18
C LYS A 351 24.50 -1.08 -12.15
N VAL A 352 25.11 -0.75 -13.28
CA VAL A 352 26.58 -0.68 -13.44
C VAL A 352 27.18 0.64 -13.00
N THR A 353 26.41 1.72 -13.11
CA THR A 353 26.92 3.05 -12.75
C THR A 353 27.08 3.13 -11.23
N PRO A 354 28.23 3.62 -10.70
CA PRO A 354 28.48 3.66 -9.26
C PRO A 354 27.33 4.35 -8.56
N LYS A 355 26.66 3.66 -7.62
CA LYS A 355 25.64 4.34 -6.83
C LYS A 355 26.33 5.50 -6.14
N GLN A 356 25.75 6.70 -6.25
CA GLN A 356 26.19 7.78 -5.36
C GLN A 356 26.14 7.20 -3.95
N ASN A 357 27.30 7.11 -3.29
CA ASN A 357 27.30 7.34 -1.85
C ASN A 357 26.58 8.67 -1.75
N ARG A 358 25.36 8.64 -1.21
CA ARG A 358 24.75 9.88 -0.74
C ARG A 358 25.77 10.39 0.24
N HIS A 359 26.64 11.31 -0.19
CA HIS A 359 27.28 12.20 0.72
C HIS A 359 26.10 12.71 1.54
N LYS A 360 26.09 12.34 2.82
CA LYS A 360 25.32 13.08 3.79
C LYS A 360 25.84 14.49 3.56
N TYR A 361 25.09 15.31 2.83
CA TYR A 361 25.26 16.74 2.91
C TYR A 361 25.15 16.98 4.42
N SER A 362 26.29 17.18 5.08
CA SER A 362 26.30 17.92 6.32
C SER A 362 25.73 19.25 5.88
N ASN A 363 24.45 19.47 6.19
CA ASN A 363 23.87 20.79 6.10
C ASN A 363 24.71 21.67 7.03
N LEU A 364 25.79 22.24 6.52
CA LEU A 364 26.64 23.25 7.17
C LEU A 364 25.85 24.54 7.42
N ARG A 365 24.58 24.61 7.00
CA ARG A 365 23.64 25.69 7.31
C ARG A 365 23.39 25.87 8.81
N VAL A 366 23.62 24.84 9.63
CA VAL A 366 23.42 24.91 11.08
C VAL A 366 24.70 24.46 11.77
N ASP A 367 25.38 25.42 12.39
CA ASP A 367 26.40 25.15 13.41
C ASP A 367 25.71 24.54 14.62
N TRP A 368 25.82 23.22 14.75
CA TRP A 368 25.17 22.47 15.81
C TRP A 368 25.84 22.68 17.16
N ASP A 369 27.14 22.96 17.20
CA ASP A 369 27.87 23.16 18.45
C ASP A 369 27.52 24.50 19.09
N LYS A 370 27.49 25.57 18.28
CA LYS A 370 27.01 26.88 18.74
C LYS A 370 25.55 26.83 19.17
N ARG A 371 24.71 26.19 18.36
CA ARG A 371 23.29 26.02 18.68
C ARG A 371 23.08 25.18 19.95
N ASP A 372 23.87 24.13 20.17
CA ASP A 372 23.77 23.32 21.39
C ASP A 372 24.13 24.11 22.64
N ILE A 373 25.12 25.01 22.56
CA ILE A 373 25.46 25.92 23.68
C ILE A 373 24.29 26.86 24.00
N GLU A 374 23.71 27.51 22.98
CA GLU A 374 22.56 28.42 23.15
C GLU A 374 21.35 27.71 23.77
N ILE A 375 21.02 26.53 23.24
CA ILE A 375 19.88 25.73 23.71
C ILE A 375 20.13 25.19 25.12
N ALA A 376 21.35 24.77 25.43
CA ALA A 376 21.71 24.29 26.76
C ALA A 376 21.51 25.38 27.83
N ASP A 377 21.83 26.64 27.53
CA ASP A 377 21.62 27.76 28.46
C ASP A 377 20.12 28.04 28.67
N GLU A 378 19.33 28.07 27.59
CA GLU A 378 17.86 28.24 27.68
C GLU A 378 17.19 27.11 28.47
N ILE A 379 17.60 25.86 28.23
CA ILE A 379 17.13 24.69 28.99
C ILE A 379 17.50 24.84 30.45
N LYS A 380 18.74 25.23 30.78
CA LYS A 380 19.21 25.38 32.16
C LYS A 380 18.39 26.43 32.92
N LYS A 381 18.15 27.59 32.29
CA LYS A 381 17.28 28.66 32.84
C LYS A 381 15.85 28.16 33.05
N THR A 382 15.30 27.45 32.07
CA THR A 382 13.94 26.93 32.10
C THR A 382 13.75 25.88 33.20
N VAL A 383 14.67 24.92 33.29
CA VAL A 383 14.64 23.86 34.32
C VAL A 383 14.75 24.46 35.72
N LYS A 384 15.66 25.42 35.93
CA LYS A 384 15.76 26.13 37.23
C LYS A 384 14.42 26.76 37.62
N ARG A 385 13.76 27.45 36.70
CA ARG A 385 12.42 28.04 36.93
C ARG A 385 11.36 26.96 37.18
N LEU A 386 11.33 25.87 36.42
CA LEU A 386 10.35 24.80 36.62
C LEU A 386 10.50 24.09 37.97
N LEU A 387 11.72 24.04 38.52
CA LEU A 387 11.98 23.48 39.84
C LEU A 387 11.44 24.35 40.98
N THR A 388 11.26 25.66 40.79
CA THR A 388 10.72 26.56 41.81
C THR A 388 9.19 26.64 41.80
N ILE A 389 8.51 26.02 40.82
CA ILE A 389 7.05 26.03 40.75
C ILE A 389 6.48 25.08 41.80
N GLU A 390 5.61 25.62 42.65
CA GLU A 390 4.83 24.88 43.64
C GLU A 390 3.32 25.09 43.39
N PRO A 391 2.49 24.03 43.32
CA PRO A 391 2.83 22.62 43.41
C PRO A 391 3.74 22.12 42.26
N PRO A 392 4.58 21.09 42.50
CA PRO A 392 5.56 20.63 41.52
C PRO A 392 4.96 20.24 40.17
N VAL A 393 5.53 20.78 39.08
CA VAL A 393 5.19 20.40 37.70
C VAL A 393 6.23 19.45 37.13
N ARG A 394 5.81 18.35 36.51
CA ARG A 394 6.72 17.34 35.95
C ARG A 394 7.62 17.93 34.88
N ILE A 395 8.92 17.76 35.01
CA ILE A 395 9.89 18.19 34.00
C ILE A 395 9.98 17.09 32.93
N THR A 396 9.57 17.42 31.71
CA THR A 396 9.66 16.53 30.54
C THR A 396 10.30 17.27 29.38
N ILE A 397 10.90 16.53 28.44
CA ILE A 397 11.47 17.10 27.21
C ILE A 397 10.43 17.95 26.47
N SER A 398 9.19 17.46 26.38
CA SER A 398 8.09 18.18 25.73
C SER A 398 7.69 19.47 26.46
N ARG A 399 7.68 19.49 27.80
CA ARG A 399 7.38 20.71 28.57
C ARG A 399 8.49 21.74 28.41
N VAL A 400 9.75 21.35 28.63
CA VAL A 400 10.90 22.23 28.44
C VAL A 400 10.93 22.78 27.01
N GLY A 401 10.71 21.93 26.01
CA GLY A 401 10.65 22.33 24.61
C GLY A 401 9.53 23.29 24.27
N ASN A 402 8.36 23.18 24.92
CA ASN A 402 7.27 24.13 24.76
C ASN A 402 7.64 25.50 25.38
N GLU A 403 8.20 25.51 26.58
CA GLU A 403 8.58 26.74 27.30
C GLU A 403 9.62 27.58 26.55
N ILE A 404 10.59 26.93 25.90
CA ILE A 404 11.62 27.64 25.10
C ILE A 404 11.20 27.84 23.64
N GLY A 405 9.98 27.44 23.24
CA GLY A 405 9.50 27.55 21.86
C GLY A 405 10.19 26.64 20.84
N LYS A 406 10.94 25.63 21.30
CA LYS A 406 11.80 24.77 20.45
C LYS A 406 11.45 23.28 20.57
N ARG A 407 10.19 22.94 20.84
CA ARG A 407 9.69 21.56 20.97
C ARG A 407 10.10 20.68 19.79
N ALA A 408 9.89 21.14 18.57
CA ALA A 408 10.22 20.37 17.36
C ALA A 408 11.73 20.09 17.23
N LEU A 409 12.58 21.03 17.66
CA LEU A 409 14.03 20.87 17.66
C LEU A 409 14.45 19.79 18.65
N LEU A 410 13.97 19.86 19.90
CA LEU A 410 14.28 18.86 20.91
C LEU A 410 13.68 17.48 20.61
N GLN A 411 12.55 17.40 19.92
CA GLN A 411 11.97 16.09 19.56
C GLN A 411 12.68 15.42 18.37
N LYS A 412 13.14 16.20 17.39
CA LYS A 412 13.69 15.65 16.13
C LYS A 412 15.22 15.62 16.06
N HIS A 413 15.90 16.45 16.87
CA HIS A 413 17.32 16.72 16.70
C HIS A 413 18.13 16.69 18.02
N LEU A 414 17.59 16.13 19.11
CA LEU A 414 18.30 16.04 20.38
C LEU A 414 19.63 15.27 20.29
N ASP A 415 19.72 14.28 19.40
CA ASP A 415 20.96 13.53 19.17
C ASP A 415 22.10 14.38 18.60
N LYS A 416 21.79 15.58 18.09
CA LYS A 416 22.78 16.55 17.61
C LYS A 416 23.10 17.64 18.63
N LEU A 417 22.54 17.55 19.84
CA LEU A 417 22.64 18.54 20.90
C LEU A 417 23.14 17.86 22.19
N PRO A 418 24.40 17.37 22.24
CA PRO A 418 24.89 16.56 23.35
C PRO A 418 24.87 17.27 24.71
N LYS A 419 25.18 18.57 24.78
CA LYS A 419 25.13 19.36 26.02
C LYS A 419 23.70 19.53 26.49
N SER A 420 22.78 19.91 25.59
CA SER A 420 21.36 20.02 25.86
C SER A 420 20.76 18.69 26.32
N LYS A 421 21.14 17.58 25.66
CA LYS A 421 20.72 16.22 26.00
C LYS A 421 21.21 15.81 27.38
N SER A 422 22.46 16.11 27.73
CA SER A 422 23.02 15.84 29.05
C SER A 422 22.25 16.57 30.16
N ILE A 423 21.94 17.87 29.97
CA ILE A 423 21.13 18.62 30.93
C ILE A 423 19.72 18.04 31.05
N LEU A 424 19.06 17.75 29.94
CA LEU A 424 17.72 17.16 29.96
C LEU A 424 17.71 15.80 30.66
N ASN A 425 18.67 14.91 30.38
CA ASN A 425 18.76 13.61 31.04
C ASN A 425 18.95 13.72 32.56
N LYS A 426 19.60 14.79 33.04
CA LYS A 426 19.78 15.04 34.47
C LYS A 426 18.49 15.47 35.18
N TYR A 427 17.60 16.20 34.51
CA TYR A 427 16.44 16.84 35.16
C TYR A 427 15.08 16.35 34.68
N VAL A 428 15.00 15.63 33.57
CA VAL A 428 13.74 15.03 33.09
C VAL A 428 13.35 13.89 34.01
N GLU A 429 12.13 13.96 34.51
CA GLU A 429 11.63 13.02 35.50
C GLU A 429 10.83 11.91 34.81
N ASP A 430 11.14 10.66 35.18
CA ASP A 430 10.21 9.55 34.98
C ASP A 430 9.01 9.68 35.94
N THR A 431 7.99 8.82 35.77
CA THR A 431 6.79 8.89 36.60
C THR A 431 7.11 8.67 38.09
N PRO A 432 7.92 7.67 38.50
CA PRO A 432 8.31 7.48 39.89
C PRO A 432 9.04 8.66 40.54
N ASN A 433 10.06 9.24 39.89
CA ASN A 433 10.82 10.35 40.47
C ASN A 433 9.96 11.61 40.64
N PHE A 434 9.05 11.86 39.69
CA PHE A 434 8.10 12.96 39.82
C PHE A 434 7.11 12.73 40.99
N GLN A 435 6.63 11.50 41.20
CA GLN A 435 5.80 11.16 42.35
C GLN A 435 6.56 11.37 43.68
N ILE A 436 7.83 10.98 43.74
CA ILE A 436 8.71 11.23 44.90
C ILE A 436 8.84 12.73 45.19
N ARG A 437 9.09 13.57 44.17
CA ARG A 437 9.17 15.03 44.36
C ARG A 437 7.86 15.63 44.87
N ARG A 438 6.71 15.10 44.44
CA ARG A 438 5.39 15.51 44.95
C ARG A 438 5.15 15.07 46.40
N ILE A 439 5.65 13.90 46.80
CA ILE A 439 5.64 13.44 48.20
C ILE A 439 6.46 14.39 49.08
N GLN A 440 7.69 14.71 48.66
CA GLN A 440 8.56 15.66 49.38
C GLN A 440 7.90 17.04 49.52
N TYR A 441 7.29 17.54 48.45
CA TYR A 441 6.50 18.77 48.50
C TYR A 441 5.32 18.68 49.48
N ALA A 442 4.53 17.59 49.42
CA ALA A 442 3.38 17.42 50.31
C ALA A 442 3.77 17.43 51.79
N ILE A 443 4.91 16.83 52.12
CA ILE A 443 5.43 16.81 53.49
C ILE A 443 5.88 18.20 53.93
N ARG A 444 6.66 18.90 53.10
CA ARG A 444 7.08 20.29 53.39
C ARG A 444 5.86 21.19 53.58
N TYR A 445 4.85 21.03 52.73
CA TYR A 445 3.60 21.77 52.81
C TYR A 445 2.86 21.52 54.13
N LEU A 446 2.74 20.25 54.56
CA LEU A 446 2.10 19.90 55.84
C LEU A 446 2.88 20.47 57.04
N LYS A 447 4.21 20.39 57.01
CA LYS A 447 5.07 20.99 58.05
C LYS A 447 4.88 22.50 58.16
N LEU A 448 4.89 23.22 57.03
CA LEU A 448 4.67 24.66 56.99
C LEU A 448 3.27 25.05 57.52
N LYS A 449 2.29 24.15 57.41
CA LYS A 449 0.94 24.34 57.96
C LYS A 449 0.79 23.84 59.39
N ASN A 450 1.86 23.35 60.01
CA ASN A 450 1.87 22.74 61.34
C ASN A 450 0.83 21.60 61.48
N GLU A 451 0.62 20.84 60.40
CA GLU A 451 -0.29 19.71 60.37
C GLU A 451 0.45 18.37 60.54
N GLU A 452 -0.23 17.39 61.13
CA GLU A 452 0.26 16.02 61.23
C GLU A 452 0.56 15.41 59.85
N ILE A 453 1.73 14.78 59.74
CA ILE A 453 2.16 14.07 58.53
C ILE A 453 1.62 12.63 58.58
N ALA A 454 0.45 12.41 57.99
CA ALA A 454 -0.15 11.09 57.82
C ALA A 454 -0.06 10.60 56.36
N ASP A 455 0.14 9.29 56.14
CA ASP A 455 0.27 8.68 54.80
C ASP A 455 -0.87 9.09 53.86
N TRP A 456 -2.13 9.04 54.33
CA TRP A 456 -3.28 9.41 53.51
C TRP A 456 -3.31 10.90 53.13
N LYS A 457 -2.84 11.80 54.02
CA LYS A 457 -2.76 13.25 53.75
C LYS A 457 -1.69 13.53 52.70
N VAL A 458 -0.52 12.90 52.86
CA VAL A 458 0.59 13.01 51.92
C VAL A 458 0.18 12.51 50.54
N ARG A 459 -0.46 11.34 50.44
CA ARG A 459 -0.99 10.80 49.17
C ARG A 459 -2.00 11.73 48.53
N ARG A 460 -2.88 12.36 49.32
CA ARG A 460 -3.90 13.30 48.83
C ARG A 460 -3.26 14.55 48.24
N ILE A 461 -2.36 15.21 48.97
CA ILE A 461 -1.68 16.45 48.52
C ILE A 461 -0.74 16.15 47.34
N ALA A 462 0.01 15.05 47.42
CA ALA A 462 0.86 14.57 46.33
C ALA A 462 0.05 13.96 45.17
N GLY A 463 -1.30 13.97 45.23
CA GLY A 463 -2.22 13.46 44.21
C GLY A 463 -1.83 12.11 43.65
N LEU A 464 -1.57 11.15 44.54
CA LEU A 464 -1.25 9.75 44.24
C LEU A 464 -2.55 8.92 44.29
N ARG A 465 -2.89 8.23 43.20
CA ARG A 465 -4.07 7.35 43.08
C ARG A 465 -3.64 5.94 42.68
N GLY A 466 -4.21 4.91 43.30
CA GLY A 466 -3.96 3.50 42.96
C GLY A 466 -2.65 2.92 43.53
N ASN A 467 -2.23 1.77 42.99
CA ASN A 467 -1.02 1.06 43.41
C ASN A 467 0.24 1.85 43.03
N LEU A 468 1.12 2.09 44.02
CA LEU A 468 2.41 2.74 43.82
C LEU A 468 3.44 1.75 43.25
N SER A 469 4.40 2.25 42.48
CA SER A 469 5.57 1.43 42.14
C SER A 469 6.37 1.13 43.40
N VAL A 470 7.09 0.00 43.42
CA VAL A 470 7.91 -0.43 44.57
C VAL A 470 8.85 0.70 45.04
N LYS A 471 9.47 1.41 44.10
CA LYS A 471 10.34 2.55 44.40
C LYS A 471 9.64 3.67 45.18
N VAL A 472 8.42 4.03 44.77
CA VAL A 472 7.65 5.12 45.38
C VAL A 472 7.05 4.68 46.71
N ALA A 473 6.60 3.42 46.80
CA ALA A 473 6.10 2.82 48.03
C ALA A 473 7.20 2.78 49.11
N ASN A 474 8.39 2.27 48.78
CA ASN A 474 9.52 2.21 49.70
C ASN A 474 9.96 3.60 50.16
N PHE A 475 10.01 4.58 49.25
CA PHE A 475 10.34 5.96 49.62
C PHE A 475 9.30 6.55 50.58
N LEU A 476 8.00 6.36 50.29
CA LEU A 476 6.94 6.84 51.16
C LEU A 476 7.01 6.18 52.54
N GLU A 477 7.22 4.87 52.61
CA GLU A 477 7.36 4.13 53.87
C GLU A 477 8.57 4.60 54.69
N GLN A 478 9.73 4.78 54.06
CA GLN A 478 10.94 5.31 54.71
C GLN A 478 10.66 6.69 55.33
N VAL A 479 10.01 7.56 54.58
CA VAL A 479 9.75 8.93 55.02
C VAL A 479 8.69 8.99 56.13
N MET A 480 7.74 8.04 56.17
CA MET A 480 6.77 7.92 57.28
C MET A 480 7.40 7.33 58.56
N LYS A 481 8.51 6.58 58.48
CA LYS A 481 9.20 6.00 59.65
C LYS A 481 10.12 6.98 60.37
N VAL A 482 10.63 7.99 59.67
CA VAL A 482 11.53 9.01 60.25
C VAL A 482 10.68 10.14 60.84
N LYS A 483 10.58 10.20 62.18
CA LYS A 483 9.77 11.20 62.90
C LYS A 483 10.33 12.63 62.87
N ASP A 484 11.62 12.80 62.58
CA ASP A 484 12.26 14.12 62.49
C ASP A 484 13.04 14.25 61.18
N TRP A 485 12.59 15.17 60.33
CA TRP A 485 13.34 15.62 59.15
C TRP A 485 13.76 17.07 59.43
N GLU A 486 15.05 17.33 59.68
CA GLU A 486 15.61 18.69 59.66
C GLU A 486 15.79 19.21 58.22
#